data_AF-A0A1I1UY96-F1
#
_entry.id   AF-A0A1I1UY96-F1
#
_cell.length_a   1.000
_cell.length_b   1.000
_cell.length_c   1.000
_cell.angle_alpha   90.00
_cell.angle_beta   90.00
_cell.angle_gamma   90.00
#
_symmetry.space_group_name_H-M   'P 1'
#
loop_
_entity.id
_entity.type
_entity.pdbx_description
1 polymer ?
#
loop_
_entity_poly.entity_id
_entity_poly.type
_entity_poly.pdbx_seq_one_letter_code
_entity_poly.pdbx_strand_id
1 'polypeptide(L)'
;MPHAPTTTETPKMPKARKRKRRTNTKNVSSRPALLLSTLPLAHIDLRPGAGCIVCPDCSTWVPITGLQGANPKLVPHHRGTVGTADARRCLGSNRRVTLDHSRRAWEAWQRRMESGCSPASRHGTTLVKRPVPSAPPASRIRAATYEQLLAALVLHDSACRACQRAAEAEGGVRIGGERGRVAPGGAGRRCETGYTLHARMAAARRTARAIRRATVA
;
A
#
# COMPACT_ATOMS: atom_id res chain seq x y z
N MET A 1 -21.98 29.32 47.75
CA MET A 1 -20.95 28.35 47.33
C MET A 1 -20.50 28.71 45.92
N PRO A 2 -19.44 29.52 45.73
CA PRO A 2 -18.90 29.80 44.41
C PRO A 2 -17.99 28.64 43.94
N HIS A 3 -18.23 28.17 42.72
CA HIS A 3 -17.46 27.11 42.07
C HIS A 3 -16.12 27.63 41.55
N ALA A 4 -15.05 26.86 41.79
CA ALA A 4 -13.69 27.15 41.32
C ALA A 4 -13.57 26.98 39.79
N PRO A 5 -12.80 27.82 39.09
CA PRO A 5 -12.59 27.69 37.65
C PRO A 5 -11.58 26.59 37.32
N THR A 6 -11.96 25.68 36.44
CA THR A 6 -11.12 24.63 35.85
C THR A 6 -10.14 25.25 34.86
N THR A 7 -8.83 25.08 35.09
CA THR A 7 -7.77 25.48 34.16
C THR A 7 -7.69 24.50 32.98
N THR A 8 -8.04 24.97 31.79
CA THR A 8 -7.79 24.26 30.53
C THR A 8 -6.34 24.44 30.13
N GLU A 9 -5.50 23.42 30.33
CA GLU A 9 -4.14 23.39 29.77
C GLU A 9 -4.18 23.09 28.27
N THR A 10 -3.73 24.06 27.46
CA THR A 10 -3.57 23.92 26.02
C THR A 10 -2.47 22.89 25.71
N PRO A 11 -2.74 21.85 24.89
CA PRO A 11 -1.74 20.85 24.55
C PRO A 11 -0.62 21.49 23.70
N LYS A 12 0.60 21.42 24.22
CA LYS A 12 1.80 21.97 23.59
C LYS A 12 2.16 21.11 22.37
N MET A 13 1.99 21.66 21.16
CA MET A 13 2.35 20.96 19.92
C MET A 13 3.82 20.49 19.94
N PRO A 14 4.11 19.25 19.48
CA PRO A 14 5.48 18.77 19.41
C PRO A 14 6.28 19.64 18.44
N LYS A 15 7.30 20.35 18.95
CA LYS A 15 8.24 21.09 18.11
C LYS A 15 8.95 20.10 17.18
N ALA A 16 8.82 20.32 15.87
CA ALA A 16 9.50 19.53 14.85
C ALA A 16 11.00 19.43 15.18
N ARG A 17 11.51 18.20 15.33
CA ARG A 17 12.93 17.95 15.61
C ARG A 17 13.77 18.60 14.51
N LYS A 18 14.65 19.53 14.87
CA LYS A 18 15.64 20.09 13.92
C LYS A 18 16.39 18.92 13.28
N ARG A 19 16.14 18.68 11.98
CA ARG A 19 16.90 17.69 11.21
C ARG A 19 18.37 18.09 11.28
N LYS A 20 19.25 17.17 11.68
CA LYS A 20 20.70 17.37 11.61
C LYS A 20 21.03 17.78 10.17
N ARG A 21 21.42 19.04 9.97
CA ARG A 21 21.89 19.52 8.67
C ARG A 21 23.20 18.81 8.38
N ARG A 22 23.37 18.37 7.12
CA ARG A 22 24.62 17.77 6.65
C ARG A 22 25.74 18.79 6.80
N THR A 23 26.77 18.46 7.58
CA THR A 23 28.01 19.23 7.61
C THR A 23 28.61 19.20 6.21
N ASN A 24 28.64 20.34 5.52
CA ASN A 24 29.36 20.49 4.26
C ASN A 24 30.85 20.48 4.60
N THR A 25 31.47 19.30 4.55
CA THR A 25 32.90 19.19 4.85
C THR A 25 33.66 19.89 3.74
N LYS A 26 34.47 20.91 4.06
CA LYS A 26 35.37 21.55 3.08
C LYS A 26 36.39 20.58 2.50
N ASN A 27 36.64 19.46 3.20
CA ASN A 27 37.56 18.40 2.79
C ASN A 27 37.26 17.89 1.36
N VAL A 28 38.33 17.71 0.60
CA VAL A 28 38.35 17.20 -0.77
C VAL A 28 39.33 16.04 -0.80
N SER A 29 38.98 14.95 -1.48
CA SER A 29 39.90 13.81 -1.62
C SER A 29 41.16 14.23 -2.39
N SER A 30 42.31 13.68 -2.02
CA SER A 30 43.58 13.83 -2.75
C SER A 30 43.60 13.09 -4.09
N ARG A 31 42.61 12.21 -4.34
CA ARG A 31 42.47 11.47 -5.60
C ARG A 31 42.24 12.44 -6.77
N PRO A 32 42.72 12.08 -7.97
CA PRO A 32 42.49 12.89 -9.17
C PRO A 32 41.00 13.09 -9.42
N ALA A 33 40.63 14.25 -9.98
CA ALA A 33 39.25 14.56 -10.32
C ALA A 33 38.66 13.50 -11.24
N LEU A 34 37.39 13.17 -11.03
CA LEU A 34 36.66 12.22 -11.86
C LEU A 34 36.06 12.98 -13.04
N LEU A 35 36.59 12.71 -14.24
CA LEU A 35 36.05 13.19 -15.50
C LEU A 35 34.76 12.44 -15.80
N LEU A 36 33.67 13.15 -16.10
CA LEU A 36 32.41 12.48 -16.43
C LEU A 36 32.51 11.63 -17.69
N SER A 37 33.29 12.05 -18.68
CA SER A 37 33.47 11.27 -19.91
C SER A 37 34.07 9.89 -19.70
N THR A 38 34.75 9.66 -18.58
CA THR A 38 35.31 8.34 -18.25
C THR A 38 34.28 7.38 -17.68
N LEU A 39 33.09 7.86 -17.33
CA LEU A 39 32.01 7.02 -16.81
C LEU A 39 31.04 6.63 -17.95
N PRO A 40 30.47 5.41 -17.89
CA PRO A 40 29.34 5.06 -18.74
C PRO A 40 28.20 6.08 -18.58
N LEU A 41 27.55 6.46 -19.67
CA LEU A 41 26.43 7.42 -19.60
C LEU A 41 25.27 6.92 -18.73
N ALA A 42 25.04 5.61 -18.69
CA ALA A 42 24.07 4.98 -17.79
C ALA A 42 24.41 5.15 -16.29
N HIS A 43 25.65 5.54 -15.96
CA HIS A 43 26.13 5.79 -14.61
C HIS A 43 26.08 7.28 -14.24
N ILE A 44 25.44 8.10 -15.06
CA ILE A 44 25.37 9.55 -14.88
C ILE A 44 23.91 10.01 -14.94
N ASP A 45 23.46 10.70 -13.89
CA ASP A 45 22.17 11.37 -13.85
C ASP A 45 22.35 12.86 -13.50
N LEU A 46 22.32 13.71 -14.52
CA LEU A 46 22.46 15.16 -14.39
C LEU A 46 21.11 15.90 -14.44
N ARG A 47 19.98 15.20 -14.27
CA ARG A 47 18.66 15.86 -14.23
C ARG A 47 18.64 16.92 -13.13
N PRO A 48 17.95 18.05 -13.35
CA PRO A 48 17.77 19.05 -12.31
C PRO A 48 17.23 18.41 -11.01
N GLY A 49 17.99 18.55 -9.93
CA GLY A 49 17.66 17.97 -8.61
C GLY A 49 18.19 16.56 -8.32
N ALA A 50 18.59 15.78 -9.33
CA ALA A 50 19.19 14.46 -9.13
C ALA A 50 20.72 14.54 -8.95
N GLY A 51 21.41 15.10 -9.95
CA GLY A 51 22.83 15.41 -9.93
C GLY A 51 23.71 14.34 -9.28
N CYS A 52 23.61 13.09 -9.71
CA CYS A 52 24.30 11.95 -9.12
C CYS A 52 25.03 11.11 -10.16
N ILE A 53 26.08 10.42 -9.72
CA ILE A 53 26.87 9.51 -10.56
C ILE A 53 27.19 8.23 -9.79
N VAL A 54 27.47 7.14 -10.49
CA VAL A 54 27.99 5.92 -9.87
C VAL A 54 29.46 6.12 -9.52
N CYS A 55 29.81 5.93 -8.25
CA CYS A 55 31.22 5.99 -7.83
C CYS A 55 31.99 4.77 -8.36
N PRO A 56 33.13 4.94 -9.04
CA PRO A 56 33.90 3.81 -9.58
C PRO A 56 34.55 2.95 -8.48
N ASP A 57 34.75 3.49 -7.29
CA ASP A 57 35.42 2.78 -6.19
C ASP A 57 34.45 1.86 -5.40
N CYS A 58 33.13 2.11 -5.43
CA CYS A 58 32.15 1.32 -4.65
C CYS A 58 30.82 1.04 -5.35
N SER A 59 30.69 1.39 -6.63
CA SER A 59 29.51 1.13 -7.48
C SER A 59 28.18 1.66 -6.92
N THR A 60 28.23 2.61 -6.00
CA THR A 60 27.03 3.23 -5.39
C THR A 60 26.66 4.49 -6.16
N TRP A 61 25.36 4.78 -6.29
CA TRP A 61 24.89 6.08 -6.77
C TRP A 61 25.14 7.16 -5.71
N VAL A 62 25.96 8.15 -6.06
CA VAL A 62 26.42 9.19 -5.14
C VAL A 62 26.04 10.57 -5.67
N PRO A 63 25.36 11.40 -4.87
CA PRO A 63 25.07 12.78 -5.25
C PRO A 63 26.34 13.62 -5.37
N ILE A 64 26.32 14.55 -6.31
CA ILE A 64 27.32 15.60 -6.50
C ILE A 64 26.85 16.84 -5.73
N THR A 65 27.67 17.31 -4.80
CA THR A 65 27.46 18.61 -4.14
C THR A 65 28.06 19.72 -4.98
N GLY A 66 27.38 20.86 -5.05
CA GLY A 66 27.90 22.05 -5.72
C GLY A 66 27.98 21.88 -7.24
N LEU A 67 27.04 21.15 -7.84
CA LEU A 67 27.00 20.90 -9.29
C LEU A 67 27.01 22.19 -10.13
N GLN A 68 26.44 23.28 -9.60
CA GLN A 68 26.45 24.62 -10.23
C GLN A 68 27.63 25.51 -9.79
N GLY A 69 28.47 25.03 -8.87
CA GLY A 69 29.61 25.78 -8.35
C GLY A 69 30.92 25.41 -9.06
N ALA A 70 31.99 26.15 -8.74
CA ALA A 70 33.31 25.96 -9.35
C ALA A 70 34.00 24.64 -8.98
N ASN A 71 33.56 23.95 -7.92
CA ASN A 71 34.22 22.75 -7.41
C ASN A 71 33.19 21.66 -7.04
N PRO A 72 32.56 21.01 -8.04
CA PRO A 72 31.66 19.90 -7.76
C PRO A 72 32.42 18.72 -7.17
N LYS A 73 31.82 18.05 -6.19
CA LYS A 73 32.42 16.86 -5.57
C LYS A 73 31.39 15.85 -5.10
N LEU A 74 31.80 14.59 -5.04
CA LEU A 74 31.00 13.51 -4.50
C LEU A 74 30.73 13.72 -3.01
N VAL A 75 29.47 13.53 -2.60
CA VAL A 75 29.11 13.50 -1.19
C VAL A 75 29.84 12.34 -0.48
N PRO A 76 30.20 12.50 0.80
CA PRO A 76 30.64 11.39 1.63
C PRO A 76 29.72 10.17 1.55
N HIS A 77 30.28 9.02 1.24
CA HIS A 77 29.55 7.76 1.15
C HIS A 77 30.41 6.59 1.64
N HIS A 78 29.76 5.48 1.95
CA HIS A 78 30.40 4.28 2.46
C HIS A 78 30.44 3.21 1.38
N ARG A 79 31.35 2.25 1.53
CA ARG A 79 31.33 1.01 0.75
C ARG A 79 30.47 0.00 1.49
N GLY A 80 29.70 -0.78 0.75
CA GLY A 80 28.85 -1.86 1.29
C GLY A 80 27.37 -1.47 1.39
N THR A 81 26.54 -2.47 1.68
CA THR A 81 25.09 -2.32 1.79
C THR A 81 24.72 -1.56 3.07
N VAL A 82 23.70 -0.71 2.99
CA VAL A 82 23.16 -0.02 4.17
C VAL A 82 22.74 -1.06 5.21
N GLY A 83 23.27 -0.94 6.44
CA GLY A 83 22.95 -1.84 7.56
C GLY A 83 24.03 -2.87 7.90
N THR A 84 25.11 -3.00 7.13
CA THR A 84 26.25 -3.83 7.53
C THR A 84 27.12 -3.11 8.57
N ALA A 85 27.50 -3.82 9.64
CA ALA A 85 28.24 -3.26 10.79
C ALA A 85 29.61 -2.66 10.45
N ASP A 86 30.17 -2.97 9.28
CA ASP A 86 31.53 -2.62 8.88
C ASP A 86 31.58 -1.69 7.65
N ALA A 87 30.62 -0.76 7.54
CA ALA A 87 30.52 0.18 6.43
C ALA A 87 31.67 1.22 6.45
N ARG A 88 32.84 0.82 5.96
CA ARG A 88 34.01 1.69 5.82
C ARG A 88 33.70 2.81 4.84
N ARG A 89 34.23 4.01 5.13
CA ARG A 89 34.10 5.16 4.22
C ARG A 89 34.78 4.83 2.89
N CYS A 90 34.09 5.11 1.78
CA CYS A 90 34.63 4.88 0.45
C CYS A 90 35.79 5.85 0.17
N LEU A 91 36.86 5.36 -0.47
CA LEU A 91 38.02 6.15 -0.90
C LEU A 91 37.63 7.24 -1.92
N GLY A 92 36.56 7.02 -2.68
CA GLY A 92 35.97 7.99 -3.61
C GLY A 92 35.12 9.08 -2.93
N SER A 93 34.96 9.07 -1.61
CA SER A 93 34.26 10.13 -0.88
C SER A 93 34.94 11.48 -1.09
N ASN A 94 34.17 12.56 -1.23
CA ASN A 94 34.69 13.92 -1.44
C ASN A 94 35.60 14.07 -2.67
N ARG A 95 35.59 13.12 -3.61
CA ARG A 95 36.37 13.20 -4.84
C ARG A 95 35.80 14.30 -5.74
N ARG A 96 36.67 15.14 -6.30
CA ARG A 96 36.26 16.18 -7.25
C ARG A 96 35.67 15.54 -8.50
N VAL A 97 34.73 16.25 -9.11
CA VAL A 97 34.07 15.84 -10.34
C VAL A 97 34.30 16.95 -11.36
N THR A 98 34.76 16.58 -12.55
CA THR A 98 34.97 17.52 -13.67
C THR A 98 33.89 17.26 -14.72
N LEU A 99 33.05 18.27 -14.95
CA LEU A 99 32.02 18.27 -15.99
C LEU A 99 32.66 18.63 -17.34
N ASP A 100 33.24 17.64 -17.98
CA ASP A 100 33.91 17.75 -19.29
C ASP A 100 32.96 17.58 -20.48
N HIS A 101 31.81 16.92 -20.27
CA HIS A 101 30.71 16.99 -21.22
C HIS A 101 29.91 18.29 -21.04
N SER A 102 29.61 18.96 -22.16
CA SER A 102 28.59 20.02 -22.13
C SER A 102 27.28 19.40 -21.65
N ARG A 103 26.56 20.09 -20.75
CA ARG A 103 25.22 19.70 -20.29
C ARG A 103 24.30 19.32 -21.46
N ARG A 104 24.43 20.06 -22.58
CA ARG A 104 23.73 19.83 -23.85
C ARG A 104 24.00 18.44 -24.46
N ALA A 105 25.22 17.94 -24.37
CA ALA A 105 25.59 16.61 -24.87
C ALA A 105 24.92 15.49 -24.07
N TRP A 106 24.87 15.63 -22.74
CA TRP A 106 24.16 14.69 -21.86
C TRP A 106 22.65 14.74 -22.12
N GLU A 107 22.05 15.93 -22.22
CA GLU A 107 20.62 16.10 -22.55
C GLU A 107 20.25 15.54 -23.93
N ALA A 108 21.15 15.66 -24.92
CA ALA A 108 20.97 15.05 -26.23
C ALA A 108 20.98 13.52 -26.16
N TRP A 109 21.87 12.93 -25.36
CA TRP A 109 21.90 11.48 -25.15
C TRP A 109 20.65 10.98 -24.41
N GLN A 110 20.22 11.68 -23.35
CA GLN A 110 19.02 11.31 -22.59
C GLN A 110 17.79 11.27 -23.52
N ARG A 111 17.62 12.31 -24.35
CA ARG A 111 16.52 12.35 -25.33
C ARG A 111 16.56 11.18 -26.31
N ARG A 112 17.75 10.77 -26.77
CA ARG A 112 17.89 9.59 -27.65
C ARG A 112 17.49 8.30 -26.94
N MET A 113 17.87 8.13 -25.68
CA MET A 113 17.50 6.96 -24.87
C MET A 113 15.99 6.90 -24.60
N GLU A 114 15.38 8.04 -24.30
CA GLU A 114 13.92 8.14 -24.13
C GLU A 114 13.19 7.89 -25.45
N SER A 115 13.68 8.44 -26.57
CA SER A 115 13.06 8.24 -27.90
C SER A 115 13.21 6.82 -28.43
N GLY A 116 14.28 6.11 -28.04
CA GLY A 116 14.49 4.70 -28.39
C GLY A 116 13.47 3.77 -27.71
N CYS A 117 12.85 4.22 -26.62
CA CYS A 117 11.78 3.52 -25.93
C CYS A 117 10.39 3.94 -26.46
N SER A 118 10.23 3.94 -27.79
CA SER A 118 8.91 4.17 -28.38
C SER A 118 7.95 3.05 -27.96
N PRO A 119 6.71 3.35 -27.54
CA PRO A 119 5.67 2.34 -27.35
C PRO A 119 5.48 1.44 -28.58
N ALA A 120 5.82 1.93 -29.78
CA ALA A 120 5.77 1.17 -31.02
C ALA A 120 6.79 0.03 -31.12
N SER A 121 7.88 0.03 -30.33
CA SER A 121 8.84 -1.07 -30.29
C SER A 121 8.44 -2.19 -29.31
N ARG A 122 7.35 -2.02 -28.56
CA ARG A 122 6.81 -3.06 -27.68
C ARG A 122 5.97 -4.01 -28.51
N HIS A 123 6.43 -5.25 -28.69
CA HIS A 123 5.55 -6.32 -29.15
C HIS A 123 4.43 -6.51 -28.11
N GLY A 124 3.18 -6.42 -28.58
CA GLY A 124 2.02 -6.61 -27.71
C GLY A 124 2.09 -7.98 -27.03
N THR A 125 1.93 -8.01 -25.71
CA THR A 125 1.79 -9.27 -24.98
C THR A 125 0.44 -9.89 -25.36
N THR A 126 0.44 -10.95 -26.16
CA THR A 126 -0.77 -11.74 -26.42
C THR A 126 -1.16 -12.46 -25.13
N LEU A 127 -2.10 -11.88 -24.39
CA LEU A 127 -2.69 -12.50 -23.20
C LEU A 127 -3.61 -13.65 -23.65
N VAL A 128 -3.11 -14.88 -23.57
CA VAL A 128 -3.95 -16.07 -23.69
C VAL A 128 -4.81 -16.14 -22.42
N LYS A 129 -6.09 -15.80 -22.53
CA LYS A 129 -7.04 -15.97 -21.41
C LYS A 129 -7.16 -17.46 -21.10
N ARG A 130 -6.82 -17.83 -19.87
CA ARG A 130 -7.08 -19.18 -19.35
C ARG A 130 -8.60 -19.44 -19.44
N PRO A 131 -9.05 -20.57 -20.01
CA PRO A 131 -10.47 -20.89 -20.02
C PRO A 131 -10.97 -20.98 -18.59
N VAL A 132 -11.89 -20.09 -18.23
CA VAL A 132 -12.61 -20.12 -16.96
C VAL A 132 -13.76 -21.11 -17.14
N PRO A 133 -13.98 -22.06 -16.23
CA PRO A 133 -15.13 -22.96 -16.33
C PRO A 133 -16.41 -22.13 -16.37
N SER A 134 -17.27 -22.43 -17.34
CA SER A 134 -18.58 -21.77 -17.48
C SER A 134 -19.35 -21.92 -16.16
N ALA A 135 -19.84 -20.79 -15.62
CA ALA A 135 -20.70 -20.82 -14.44
C ALA A 135 -21.91 -21.75 -14.74
N PRO A 136 -22.34 -22.57 -13.77
CA PRO A 136 -23.48 -23.44 -13.99
C PRO A 136 -24.71 -22.61 -14.40
N PRO A 137 -25.52 -23.08 -15.36
CA PRO A 137 -26.70 -22.36 -15.80
C PRO A 137 -27.62 -22.10 -14.60
N ALA A 138 -28.27 -20.93 -14.58
CA ALA A 138 -29.11 -20.48 -13.46
C ALA A 138 -30.21 -21.50 -13.09
N SER A 139 -30.64 -22.35 -14.03
CA SER A 139 -31.58 -23.46 -13.83
C SER A 139 -31.06 -24.56 -12.89
N ARG A 140 -29.75 -24.69 -12.69
CA ARG A 140 -29.12 -25.65 -11.76
C ARG A 140 -28.80 -25.05 -10.39
N ILE A 141 -28.98 -23.74 -10.21
CA ILE A 141 -28.84 -23.09 -8.91
C ILE A 141 -30.12 -23.34 -8.12
N ARG A 142 -30.16 -24.44 -7.37
CA ARG A 142 -31.26 -24.69 -6.43
C ARG A 142 -31.23 -23.63 -5.35
N ALA A 143 -32.33 -22.91 -5.18
CA ALA A 143 -32.51 -22.04 -4.03
C ALA A 143 -32.36 -22.86 -2.75
N ALA A 144 -31.58 -22.36 -1.80
CA ALA A 144 -31.41 -23.00 -0.50
C ALA A 144 -32.77 -23.12 0.20
N THR A 145 -33.04 -24.27 0.80
CA THR A 145 -34.28 -24.48 1.55
C THR A 145 -34.29 -23.62 2.80
N TYR A 146 -35.49 -23.43 3.37
CA TYR A 146 -35.64 -22.73 4.64
C TYR A 146 -34.79 -23.36 5.77
N GLU A 147 -34.71 -24.68 5.82
CA GLU A 147 -33.92 -25.43 6.81
C GLU A 147 -32.43 -25.20 6.63
N GLN A 148 -31.94 -25.23 5.38
CA GLN A 148 -30.53 -24.95 5.07
C GLN A 148 -30.12 -23.53 5.47
N LEU A 149 -31.00 -22.55 5.22
CA LEU A 149 -30.77 -21.16 5.62
C LEU A 149 -30.83 -20.97 7.13
N LEU A 150 -31.71 -21.69 7.82
CA LEU A 150 -31.79 -21.67 9.28
C LEU A 150 -30.52 -22.29 9.91
N ALA A 151 -30.06 -23.44 9.40
CA ALA A 151 -28.83 -24.07 9.88
C ALA A 151 -27.60 -23.17 9.67
N ALA A 152 -27.50 -22.52 8.50
CA ALA A 152 -26.43 -21.57 8.21
C ALA A 152 -26.47 -20.35 9.15
N LEU A 153 -27.67 -19.84 9.48
CA LEU A 153 -27.84 -18.73 10.41
C LEU A 153 -27.43 -19.12 11.84
N VAL A 154 -27.84 -20.31 12.31
CA VAL A 154 -27.45 -20.83 13.63
C VAL A 154 -25.94 -21.00 13.74
N LEU A 155 -25.31 -21.59 12.72
CA LEU A 155 -23.86 -21.73 12.67
C LEU A 155 -23.17 -20.36 12.71
N HIS A 156 -23.63 -19.42 11.88
CA HIS A 156 -23.08 -18.06 11.83
C HIS A 156 -23.20 -17.33 13.17
N ASP A 157 -24.38 -17.34 13.79
CA ASP A 157 -24.61 -16.67 15.08
C ASP A 157 -23.73 -17.30 16.18
N SER A 158 -23.47 -18.61 16.13
CA SER A 158 -22.58 -19.30 17.08
C SER A 158 -21.09 -19.03 16.86
N ALA A 159 -20.67 -18.61 15.67
CA ALA A 159 -19.26 -18.40 15.32
C ALA A 159 -18.87 -16.92 15.18
N CYS A 160 -19.84 -16.01 15.00
CA CYS A 160 -19.58 -14.59 14.74
C CYS A 160 -19.60 -13.76 16.03
N ARG A 161 -18.43 -13.31 16.48
CA ARG A 161 -18.28 -12.45 17.68
C ARG A 161 -19.13 -11.17 17.64
N ALA A 162 -19.36 -10.59 16.46
CA ALA A 162 -20.18 -9.39 16.32
C ALA A 162 -21.66 -9.67 16.62
N CYS A 163 -22.18 -10.79 16.10
CA CYS A 163 -23.56 -11.23 16.34
C CYS A 163 -23.73 -11.75 17.78
N GLN A 164 -22.72 -12.40 18.36
CA GLN A 164 -22.72 -12.84 19.76
C GLN A 164 -22.83 -11.65 20.73
N ARG A 165 -21.98 -10.62 20.56
CA ARG A 165 -22.00 -9.42 21.41
C ARG A 165 -23.29 -8.61 21.28
N ALA A 166 -23.88 -8.59 20.09
CA ALA A 166 -25.16 -7.92 19.86
C ALA A 166 -26.32 -8.64 20.58
N ALA A 167 -26.26 -9.96 20.75
CA ALA A 167 -27.25 -10.70 21.53
C ALA A 167 -27.09 -10.47 23.05
N GLU A 168 -25.88 -10.20 23.53
CA GLU A 168 -25.58 -9.97 24.95
C GLU A 168 -25.86 -8.53 25.41
N ALA A 169 -25.73 -7.54 24.52
CA ALA A 169 -25.79 -6.12 24.87
C ALA A 169 -27.21 -5.54 25.04
N GLU A 170 -28.24 -6.14 24.45
CA GLU A 170 -29.64 -5.65 24.55
C GLU A 170 -30.62 -6.81 24.45
N GLY A 171 -31.04 -7.39 25.58
CA GLY A 171 -32.20 -8.30 25.65
C GLY A 171 -32.31 -9.36 24.55
N GLY A 172 -31.17 -9.84 24.04
CA GLY A 172 -31.12 -10.58 22.78
C GLY A 172 -31.57 -12.01 23.00
N VAL A 173 -32.70 -12.36 22.39
CA VAL A 173 -33.20 -13.74 22.39
C VAL A 173 -32.15 -14.66 21.76
N ARG A 174 -31.61 -15.58 22.57
CA ARG A 174 -30.90 -16.75 22.07
C ARG A 174 -31.92 -17.66 21.39
N ILE A 175 -31.75 -17.93 20.10
CA ILE A 175 -32.50 -19.00 19.43
C ILE A 175 -31.82 -20.32 19.83
N GLY A 176 -32.09 -20.77 21.05
CA GLY A 176 -31.67 -22.07 21.55
C GLY A 176 -32.85 -22.69 22.29
N GLY A 177 -33.39 -23.77 21.75
CA GLY A 177 -34.48 -24.55 22.36
C GLY A 177 -35.86 -24.23 21.78
N GLU A 178 -36.35 -25.15 20.95
CA GLU A 178 -37.76 -25.47 20.69
C GLU A 178 -38.77 -24.30 20.65
N ARG A 179 -39.10 -23.88 19.41
CA ARG A 179 -40.19 -22.95 19.04
C ARG A 179 -40.06 -21.50 19.54
N GLY A 180 -38.90 -20.87 19.33
CA GLY A 180 -38.74 -19.43 19.46
C GLY A 180 -39.34 -18.65 18.28
N ARG A 181 -40.46 -17.95 18.52
CA ARG A 181 -41.01 -16.95 17.58
C ARG A 181 -40.07 -15.74 17.55
N VAL A 182 -39.42 -15.46 16.43
CA VAL A 182 -38.63 -14.23 16.24
C VAL A 182 -39.61 -13.06 16.16
N ALA A 183 -39.66 -12.22 17.20
CA ALA A 183 -40.45 -10.99 17.19
C ALA A 183 -39.84 -10.01 16.16
N PRO A 184 -40.65 -9.38 15.30
CA PRO A 184 -40.18 -8.34 14.40
C PRO A 184 -40.05 -7.03 15.20
N GLY A 185 -38.92 -6.80 15.86
CA GLY A 185 -38.80 -5.57 16.65
C GLY A 185 -37.49 -5.32 17.40
N GLY A 186 -36.49 -6.20 17.32
CA GLY A 186 -35.18 -5.94 17.93
C GLY A 186 -34.11 -5.84 16.87
N ALA A 187 -33.73 -4.62 16.48
CA ALA A 187 -32.56 -4.37 15.64
C ALA A 187 -31.27 -4.56 16.46
N GLY A 188 -31.08 -5.75 17.05
CA GLY A 188 -29.77 -6.15 17.55
C GLY A 188 -28.79 -6.08 16.39
N ARG A 189 -27.68 -5.33 16.55
CA ARG A 189 -26.69 -5.04 15.50
C ARG A 189 -26.09 -6.34 14.92
N ARG A 190 -26.75 -6.95 13.93
CA ARG A 190 -26.21 -8.08 13.17
C ARG A 190 -25.16 -7.57 12.18
N CYS A 191 -24.13 -8.37 11.93
CA CYS A 191 -23.23 -8.11 10.81
C CYS A 191 -23.94 -8.34 9.48
N GLU A 192 -23.36 -7.86 8.38
CA GLU A 192 -23.92 -7.95 7.03
C GLU A 192 -24.26 -9.39 6.62
N THR A 193 -23.40 -10.36 6.96
CA THR A 193 -23.65 -11.79 6.72
C THR A 193 -24.86 -12.31 7.50
N GLY A 194 -25.01 -11.92 8.76
CA GLY A 194 -26.19 -12.27 9.57
C GLY A 194 -27.48 -11.64 9.03
N TYR A 195 -27.41 -10.39 8.56
CA TYR A 195 -28.55 -9.69 7.96
C TYR A 195 -29.03 -10.38 6.67
N THR A 196 -28.09 -10.71 5.78
CA THR A 196 -28.40 -11.38 4.50
C THR A 196 -28.98 -12.77 4.70
N LEU A 197 -28.45 -13.57 5.64
CA LEU A 197 -29.01 -14.88 5.99
C LEU A 197 -30.44 -14.75 6.54
N HIS A 198 -30.69 -13.79 7.43
CA HIS A 198 -32.02 -13.55 7.98
C HIS A 198 -33.03 -13.12 6.89
N ALA A 199 -32.64 -12.22 5.99
CA ALA A 199 -33.48 -11.76 4.88
C ALA A 199 -33.85 -12.92 3.93
N ARG A 200 -32.88 -13.77 3.58
CA ARG A 200 -33.09 -14.96 2.74
C ARG A 200 -34.01 -15.98 3.42
N MET A 201 -33.82 -16.21 4.71
CA MET A 201 -34.69 -17.09 5.50
C MET A 201 -36.13 -16.56 5.54
N ALA A 202 -36.32 -15.25 5.75
CA ALA A 202 -37.65 -14.63 5.73
C ALA A 202 -38.33 -14.74 4.37
N ALA A 203 -37.57 -14.56 3.27
CA ALA A 203 -38.07 -14.77 1.92
C ALA A 203 -38.50 -16.23 1.70
N ALA A 204 -37.65 -17.21 2.06
CA ALA A 204 -37.97 -18.63 1.94
C ALA A 204 -39.24 -19.03 2.73
N ARG A 205 -39.44 -18.46 3.93
CA ARG A 205 -40.67 -18.67 4.72
C ARG A 205 -41.92 -18.15 4.00
N ARG A 206 -41.84 -16.98 3.34
CA ARG A 206 -42.96 -16.42 2.57
C ARG A 206 -43.29 -17.28 1.36
N THR A 207 -42.28 -17.71 0.60
CA THR A 207 -42.46 -18.59 -0.57
C THR A 207 -43.10 -19.92 -0.16
N ALA A 208 -42.63 -20.55 0.91
CA ALA A 208 -43.20 -21.80 1.42
C ALA A 208 -44.64 -21.65 1.95
N ARG A 209 -45.04 -20.46 2.44
CA ARG A 209 -46.44 -20.18 2.80
C ARG A 209 -47.31 -19.96 1.57
N ALA A 210 -46.81 -19.25 0.56
CA ALA A 210 -47.51 -19.03 -0.70
C ALA A 210 -47.78 -20.36 -1.43
N ILE A 211 -46.78 -21.23 -1.54
CA ILE A 211 -46.92 -22.57 -2.13
C ILE A 211 -48.00 -23.37 -1.38
N ARG A 212 -47.94 -23.43 -0.04
CA ARG A 212 -48.94 -24.15 0.77
C ARG A 212 -50.36 -23.63 0.59
N ARG A 213 -50.55 -22.32 0.39
CA ARG A 213 -51.86 -21.74 0.10
C ARG A 213 -52.36 -22.11 -1.29
N ALA A 214 -51.48 -22.13 -2.29
CA ALA A 214 -51.81 -22.48 -3.66
C ALA A 214 -52.11 -23.97 -3.85
N THR A 215 -51.60 -24.86 -2.99
CA THR A 215 -51.85 -26.31 -3.05
C THR A 215 -53.10 -26.76 -2.29
N VAL A 216 -53.78 -25.87 -1.57
CA VAL A 216 -54.98 -26.16 -0.76
C VAL A 216 -56.24 -25.50 -1.36
N ALA A 217 -56.07 -24.70 -2.42
CA ALA A 217 -57.15 -24.15 -3.25
C ALA A 217 -57.35 -25.02 -4.49
#